data_AF-A0A1G8QY92-F1
#
_entry.id   AF-A0A1G8QY92-F1
#
_cell.length_a   1.000
_cell.length_b   1.000
_cell.length_c   1.000
_cell.angle_alpha   90.00
_cell.angle_beta   90.00
_cell.angle_gamma   90.00
#
_symmetry.space_group_name_H-M   'P 1'
#
loop_
_entity.id
_entity.type
_entity.pdbx_description
1 polymer ?
#
loop_
_entity_poly.entity_id
_entity_poly.type
_entity_poly.pdbx_seq_one_letter_code
_entity_poly.pdbx_strand_id
1 'polypeptide(L)'
;MNKMKVGYLINTVISGTMAFLISTFFAQGTIAENYTDKTWVAPEFLWILPIWGLGFLIGLFVYRSKSPGIYFFVSVLVTWASIPAGIRLGFYLAT
;
A
#
# COMPACT_ATOMS: atom_id res chain seq x y z
N MET A 1 6.28 -4.20 -24.65
CA MET A 1 6.59 -3.40 -23.44
C MET A 1 7.71 -4.11 -22.66
N ASN A 2 8.69 -3.39 -22.08
CA ASN A 2 9.79 -4.01 -21.31
C ASN A 2 9.22 -4.88 -20.17
N LYS A 3 9.77 -6.07 -19.92
CA LYS A 3 9.35 -7.00 -18.85
C LYS A 3 9.23 -6.31 -17.49
N MET A 4 10.14 -5.37 -17.17
CA MET A 4 10.08 -4.60 -15.92
C MET A 4 8.88 -3.64 -15.84
N LYS A 5 8.49 -3.03 -16.96
CA LYS A 5 7.31 -2.13 -17.01
C LYS A 5 6.02 -2.94 -16.81
N VAL A 6 5.94 -4.12 -17.42
CA VAL A 6 4.83 -5.06 -17.22
C VAL A 6 4.80 -5.55 -15.77
N GLY A 7 5.95 -5.95 -15.22
CA GLY A 7 6.08 -6.38 -13.83
C GLY A 7 5.67 -5.30 -12.84
N TYR A 8 6.09 -4.04 -13.07
CA TYR A 8 5.67 -2.90 -12.27
C TYR A 8 4.15 -2.71 -12.29
N LEU A 9 3.53 -2.79 -13.47
CA LEU A 9 2.08 -2.63 -13.61
C LEU A 9 1.32 -3.74 -12.86
N ILE A 10 1.74 -5.00 -13.03
CA ILE A 10 1.16 -6.14 -12.32
C ILE A 10 1.33 -5.99 -10.81
N ASN A 11 2.54 -5.68 -10.34
CA ASN A 11 2.80 -5.46 -8.91
C ASN A 11 1.93 -4.33 -8.35
N THR A 12 1.83 -3.21 -9.06
CA THR A 12 1.04 -2.06 -8.64
C THR A 12 -0.43 -2.43 -8.47
N VAL A 13 -1.02 -3.12 -9.45
CA VAL A 13 -2.43 -3.52 -9.38
C VAL A 13 -2.66 -4.48 -8.21
N ILE A 14 -1.86 -5.55 -8.11
CA ILE A 14 -2.03 -6.57 -7.06
C ILE A 14 -1.80 -5.97 -5.67
N SER A 15 -0.66 -5.30 -5.46
CA SER A 15 -0.32 -4.72 -4.16
C SER A 15 -1.28 -3.59 -3.78
N GLY A 16 -1.74 -2.79 -4.74
CA GLY A 16 -2.70 -1.71 -4.51
C GLY A 16 -4.07 -2.23 -4.11
N THR A 17 -4.56 -3.27 -4.77
CA THR A 17 -5.81 -3.94 -4.37
C THR A 17 -5.70 -4.50 -2.96
N MET A 18 -4.60 -5.18 -2.63
CA MET A 18 -4.38 -5.72 -1.28
C MET A 18 -4.27 -4.61 -0.22
N ALA A 19 -3.49 -3.56 -0.49
CA ALA A 19 -3.33 -2.41 0.39
C ALA A 19 -4.67 -1.72 0.65
N PHE A 20 -5.48 -1.52 -0.40
CA PHE A 20 -6.83 -0.98 -0.28
C PHE A 20 -7.71 -1.85 0.61
N LEU A 21 -7.92 -3.12 0.25
CA LEU A 21 -8.80 -4.03 0.99
C LEU A 21 -8.41 -4.15 2.47
N ILE A 22 -7.11 -4.29 2.76
CA ILE A 22 -6.60 -4.40 4.13
C ILE A 22 -6.80 -3.08 4.87
N SER A 23 -6.40 -1.96 4.28
CA SER A 23 -6.56 -0.65 4.93
C SER A 23 -8.02 -0.34 5.25
N THR A 24 -8.94 -0.65 4.35
CA THR A 24 -10.37 -0.43 4.56
C THR A 24 -10.93 -1.37 5.63
N PHE A 25 -10.53 -2.64 5.62
CA PHE A 25 -10.97 -3.61 6.63
C PHE A 25 -10.57 -3.20 8.04
N PHE A 26 -9.32 -2.78 8.23
CA PHE A 26 -8.85 -2.29 9.51
C PHE A 26 -9.49 -0.94 9.88
N ALA A 27 -9.58 0.00 8.93
CA ALA A 27 -10.14 1.31 9.21
C ALA A 27 -11.63 1.30 9.53
N GLN A 28 -12.37 0.31 9.05
CA GLN A 28 -13.77 0.06 9.43
C GLN A 28 -13.93 -0.57 10.83
N GLY A 29 -12.84 -0.79 11.58
CA GLY A 29 -12.88 -1.41 12.90
C GLY A 29 -13.01 -2.93 12.85
N THR A 30 -12.63 -3.54 11.72
CA THR A 30 -12.69 -4.99 11.48
C THR A 30 -14.10 -5.57 11.71
N ILE A 31 -14.20 -6.83 12.13
CA ILE A 31 -15.48 -7.45 12.54
C ILE A 31 -15.90 -6.94 13.92
N ALA A 32 -14.96 -6.46 14.73
CA ALA A 32 -15.20 -6.11 16.13
C ALA A 32 -16.08 -4.87 16.31
N GLU A 33 -15.97 -3.86 15.43
CA GLU A 33 -16.67 -2.58 15.61
C GLU A 33 -17.70 -2.29 14.50
N ASN A 34 -18.19 -3.33 13.83
CA ASN A 34 -19.14 -3.25 12.71
C ASN A 34 -20.55 -2.74 13.08
N TYR A 35 -20.83 -2.59 14.38
CA TYR A 35 -22.10 -2.09 14.92
C TYR A 35 -22.11 -0.56 15.09
N THR A 36 -20.99 0.12 14.79
CA THR A 36 -20.90 1.57 14.90
C THR A 36 -21.52 2.23 13.67
N ASP A 37 -22.32 3.30 13.85
CA ASP A 37 -22.85 4.11 12.73
C ASP A 37 -21.77 4.93 11.98
N LYS A 38 -20.49 4.66 12.24
CA LYS A 38 -19.34 5.35 11.64
C LYS A 38 -18.69 4.45 10.59
N THR A 39 -18.51 4.98 9.38
CA THR A 39 -17.79 4.28 8.30
C THR A 39 -16.32 4.04 8.64
N TRP A 40 -15.66 4.99 9.31
CA TRP A 40 -14.25 4.88 9.70
C TRP A 40 -14.14 4.96 11.20
N VAL A 41 -13.92 3.80 11.82
CA VAL A 41 -13.81 3.66 13.26
C VAL A 41 -12.36 3.84 13.71
N ALA A 42 -11.41 3.38 12.90
CA ALA A 42 -9.97 3.50 13.13
C ALA A 42 -9.23 4.05 11.88
N PRO A 43 -9.43 5.34 11.53
CA PRO A 43 -8.91 5.92 10.29
C PRO A 43 -7.37 5.87 10.17
N GLU A 44 -6.64 5.66 11.26
CA GLU A 44 -5.19 5.54 11.33
C GLU A 44 -4.67 4.41 10.43
N PHE A 45 -5.45 3.35 10.22
CA PHE A 45 -5.05 2.25 9.34
C PHE A 45 -5.06 2.63 7.84
N LEU A 46 -5.65 3.76 7.46
CA LEU A 46 -5.56 4.29 6.09
C LEU A 46 -4.14 4.74 5.74
N TRP A 47 -3.23 4.90 6.71
CA TRP A 47 -1.82 5.20 6.47
C TRP A 47 -1.09 4.16 5.62
N ILE A 48 -1.63 2.94 5.49
CA ILE A 48 -1.16 1.94 4.51
C ILE A 48 -1.15 2.52 3.09
N LEU A 49 -2.16 3.30 2.71
CA LEU A 49 -2.33 3.81 1.34
C LEU A 49 -1.29 4.89 0.96
N PRO A 50 -1.01 5.93 1.77
CA PRO A 50 0.11 6.84 1.52
C PRO A 50 1.46 6.14 1.42
N ILE A 51 1.75 5.17 2.31
CA ILE A 51 3.03 4.44 2.30
C ILE A 51 3.13 3.59 1.02
N TRP A 52 2.05 2.91 0.64
CA TRP A 52 1.97 2.19 -0.64
C TRP A 52 2.18 3.15 -1.83
N GLY A 53 1.57 4.33 -1.76
CA GLY A 53 1.70 5.39 -2.75
C GLY A 53 3.14 5.83 -2.99
N LEU A 54 3.98 5.86 -1.95
CA LEU A 54 5.42 6.12 -2.11
C LEU A 54 6.09 5.05 -2.97
N GLY A 55 5.77 3.77 -2.74
CA GLY A 55 6.28 2.66 -3.54
C GLY A 55 5.83 2.71 -5.00
N PHE A 56 4.57 3.10 -5.23
CA PHE A 56 4.04 3.37 -6.57
C PHE A 56 4.81 4.51 -7.27
N LEU A 57 4.97 5.67 -6.62
CA LEU A 57 5.67 6.81 -7.19
C LEU A 57 7.13 6.48 -7.53
N ILE A 58 7.82 5.71 -6.68
CA ILE A 58 9.18 5.22 -6.96
C ILE A 58 9.19 4.32 -8.21
N GLY A 59 8.18 3.48 -8.40
CA GLY A 59 8.09 2.59 -9.54
C GLY A 59 7.85 3.30 -10.88
N LEU A 60 7.30 4.52 -10.88
CA LEU A 60 7.15 5.32 -12.11
C LEU A 60 8.50 5.62 -12.79
N PHE A 61 9.60 5.64 -12.04
CA PHE A 61 10.94 5.84 -12.60
C PHE A 61 11.40 4.67 -13.50
N VAL A 62 10.75 3.49 -13.44
CA VAL A 62 10.97 2.37 -14.38
C VAL A 62 10.74 2.80 -15.84
N TYR A 63 9.93 3.84 -16.09
CA TYR A 63 9.65 4.32 -17.44
C TYR A 63 10.72 5.26 -18.00
N ARG A 64 11.50 5.93 -17.15
CA ARG A 64 12.45 6.99 -17.55
C ARG A 64 13.92 6.71 -17.20
N SER A 65 14.19 5.76 -16.32
CA SER A 65 15.56 5.45 -15.88
C SER A 65 16.34 4.60 -16.88
N LYS A 66 17.66 4.81 -16.95
CA LYS A 66 18.62 3.91 -17.62
C LYS A 66 18.82 2.59 -16.87
N SER A 67 18.53 2.57 -15.56
CA SER A 67 18.61 1.42 -14.66
C SER A 67 17.23 1.07 -14.06
N PRO A 68 16.26 0.65 -14.89
CA PRO A 68 14.88 0.38 -14.43
C PRO A 68 14.77 -0.73 -13.35
N GLY A 69 15.74 -1.64 -13.26
CA GLY A 69 15.72 -2.75 -12.32
C GLY A 69 15.71 -2.31 -10.85
N ILE A 70 16.48 -1.28 -10.48
CA ILE A 70 16.54 -0.80 -9.09
C ILE A 70 15.23 -0.16 -8.65
N TYR A 71 14.63 0.65 -9.52
CA TYR A 71 13.34 1.29 -9.25
C TYR A 71 12.21 0.27 -9.16
N PHE A 72 12.23 -0.76 -10.02
CA PHE A 72 11.28 -1.86 -9.92
C PHE A 72 11.43 -2.61 -8.59
N PHE A 73 12.66 -2.99 -8.21
CA PHE A 73 12.93 -3.71 -6.97
C PHE A 73 12.49 -2.91 -5.73
N VAL A 74 12.89 -1.65 -5.63
CA VAL A 74 12.51 -0.79 -4.50
C VAL A 74 10.99 -0.56 -4.47
N SER A 75 10.35 -0.36 -5.62
CA SER A 75 8.90 -0.21 -5.70
C SER A 75 8.17 -1.44 -5.15
N VAL A 76 8.59 -2.65 -5.55
CA VAL A 76 8.03 -3.91 -5.01
C VAL A 76 8.21 -3.96 -3.49
N LEU A 77 9.41 -3.70 -2.98
CA LEU A 77 9.66 -3.73 -1.54
C LEU A 77 8.78 -2.74 -0.77
N VAL A 78 8.70 -1.48 -1.20
CA VAL A 78 7.94 -0.44 -0.49
C VAL A 78 6.43 -0.71 -0.57
N THR A 79 5.92 -1.07 -1.75
CA THR A 79 4.48 -1.38 -1.91
C THR A 79 4.02 -2.53 -1.01
N TRP A 80 4.80 -3.60 -0.87
CA TRP A 80 4.45 -4.70 0.04
C TRP A 80 4.74 -4.40 1.50
N ALA A 81 5.83 -3.70 1.82
CA ALA A 81 6.16 -3.29 3.18
C ALA A 81 5.14 -2.29 3.75
N SER A 82 4.43 -1.55 2.89
CA SER A 82 3.40 -0.60 3.30
C SER A 82 2.31 -1.22 4.18
N ILE A 83 1.96 -2.49 3.96
CA ILE A 83 0.92 -3.20 4.68
C ILE A 83 1.34 -3.45 6.14
N PRO A 84 2.40 -4.23 6.44
CA PRO A 84 2.82 -4.46 7.82
C PRO A 84 3.30 -3.17 8.51
N ALA A 85 3.95 -2.25 7.79
CA ALA A 85 4.37 -0.97 8.35
C ALA A 85 3.16 -0.09 8.71
N GLY A 86 2.17 0.01 7.83
CA GLY A 86 0.96 0.78 8.07
C GLY A 86 0.07 0.18 9.15
N ILE A 87 0.01 -1.15 9.28
CA ILE A 87 -0.66 -1.82 10.41
C ILE A 87 0.02 -1.45 11.73
N ARG A 88 1.35 -1.57 11.81
CA ARG A 88 2.12 -1.18 13.01
C ARG A 88 1.91 0.29 13.37
N LEU A 89 1.93 1.16 12.36
CA LEU A 89 1.71 2.59 12.55
C LEU A 89 0.28 2.87 13.03
N GLY A 90 -0.72 2.21 12.45
CA GLY A 90 -2.12 2.33 12.86
C GLY A 90 -2.30 1.97 14.34
N PHE A 91 -1.73 0.86 14.80
CA PHE A 91 -1.75 0.49 16.21
C PHE A 91 -1.03 1.51 17.11
N TYR A 92 0.13 2.02 16.68
CA TYR A 92 0.87 3.01 17.44
C TYR A 92 0.09 4.33 17.60
N LEU A 93 -0.59 4.78 16.55
CA LEU A 93 -1.38 6.01 16.55
C LEU A 93 -2.74 5.88 17.26
N ALA A 94 -3.26 4.66 17.39
CA ALA A 94 -4.52 4.37 18.07
C ALA A 94 -4.38 4.25 19.61
N THR A 95 -3.15 4.11 20.12
CA THR A 95 -2.80 4.20 21.55
C THR A 95 -2.55 5.64 21.99
#